data_AF-A0A3D0ZCB2-F1
#
_entry.id   AF-A0A3D0ZCB2-F1
#
_cell.length_a   1.000
_cell.length_b   1.000
_cell.length_c   1.000
_cell.angle_alpha   90.00
_cell.angle_beta   90.00
_cell.angle_gamma   90.00
#
_symmetry.space_group_name_H-M   'P 1'
#
loop_
_entity.id
_entity.type
_entity.pdbx_description
1 polymer ?
#
loop_
_entity_poly.entity_id
_entity_poly.type
_entity_poly.pdbx_seq_one_letter_code
_entity_poly.pdbx_strand_id
1 'polypeptide(L)'
;GVFSFGRPGTLTGKKIMVEFSSPNTNKPLHLGHLRNDVLGESVSRILAACGADLRKVCIINDRGIHICKSMLAYLEQGQGRTPESEGVKSDHFVGEWYVCFSKALKNETEEIARNEGV
;
A
#
# COMPACT_ATOMS: atom_id res chain seq x y z
N GLY A 1 32.52 -28.87 15.38
CA GLY A 1 31.22 -28.19 15.52
C GLY A 1 31.41 -26.75 15.15
N VAL A 2 30.71 -26.26 14.12
CA VAL A 2 30.87 -24.86 13.68
C VAL A 2 30.04 -23.99 14.61
N PHE A 3 30.70 -23.22 15.47
CA PHE A 3 30.05 -22.10 16.16
C PHE A 3 29.59 -21.11 15.09
N SER A 4 28.29 -21.09 14.78
CA SER A 4 27.73 -20.12 13.83
C SER A 4 27.61 -18.77 14.54
N PHE A 5 28.63 -17.92 14.38
CA PHE A 5 28.60 -16.53 14.87
C PHE A 5 27.32 -15.82 14.41
N GLY A 6 26.68 -15.05 15.30
CA GLY A 6 25.45 -14.30 14.99
C GLY A 6 24.16 -15.12 14.89
N ARG A 7 24.15 -16.40 15.29
CA ARG A 7 22.94 -17.24 15.36
C ARG A 7 22.75 -17.81 16.76
N PRO A 8 22.24 -17.03 17.71
CA PRO A 8 22.18 -17.42 19.13
C PRO A 8 21.09 -18.47 19.42
N GLY A 9 20.15 -18.72 18.50
CA GLY A 9 19.06 -19.69 18.69
C GLY A 9 18.05 -19.31 19.78
N THR A 10 18.10 -18.07 20.29
CA THR A 10 17.31 -17.57 21.43
C THR A 10 15.80 -17.57 21.20
N LEU A 11 15.33 -17.64 19.95
CA LEU A 11 13.93 -17.66 19.57
C LEU A 11 13.46 -19.03 19.04
N THR A 12 14.25 -20.09 19.23
CA THR A 12 13.89 -21.45 18.80
C THR A 12 12.54 -21.87 19.38
N GLY A 13 11.64 -22.36 18.52
CA GLY A 13 10.29 -22.77 18.90
C GLY A 13 9.29 -21.62 19.07
N LYS A 14 9.71 -20.36 18.90
CA LYS A 14 8.80 -19.20 18.87
C LYS A 14 8.27 -18.99 17.45
N LYS A 15 6.95 -18.85 17.34
CA LYS A 15 6.26 -18.43 16.11
C LYS A 15 6.07 -16.93 16.15
N ILE A 16 6.64 -16.21 15.19
CA ILE A 16 6.57 -14.74 15.15
C ILE A 16 6.07 -14.30 13.79
N MET A 17 5.11 -13.37 13.79
CA MET A 17 4.62 -12.72 12.59
C MET A 17 5.17 -11.30 12.52
N VAL A 18 5.67 -10.90 11.35
CA VAL A 18 6.10 -9.53 11.07
C VAL A 18 5.27 -9.01 9.91
N GLU A 19 4.46 -7.99 10.18
CA GLU A 19 3.72 -7.27 9.16
C GLU A 19 4.54 -6.07 8.67
N PHE A 20 4.68 -5.91 7.36
CA PHE A 20 5.30 -4.73 6.76
C PHE A 20 4.85 -4.53 5.31
N SER A 21 5.28 -3.41 4.73
CA SER A 21 4.86 -2.84 3.44
C SER A 21 3.43 -2.30 3.44
N SER A 22 2.45 -3.18 3.66
CA SER A 22 1.00 -2.94 3.67
C SER A 22 0.53 -1.71 2.88
N PRO A 23 0.79 -1.66 1.55
CA PRO A 23 0.52 -0.46 0.77
C PRO A 23 -0.97 -0.32 0.44
N ASN A 24 -1.38 0.92 0.17
CA ASN A 24 -2.68 1.18 -0.43
C ASN A 24 -2.63 0.82 -1.93
N THR A 25 -3.69 0.17 -2.42
CA THR A 25 -3.81 -0.30 -3.80
C THR A 25 -4.04 0.81 -4.83
N ASN A 26 -4.28 2.04 -4.37
CA ASN A 26 -4.67 3.16 -5.21
C ASN A 26 -3.51 4.09 -5.60
N LYS A 27 -2.26 3.76 -5.26
CA LYS A 27 -1.10 4.59 -5.58
C LYS A 27 0.15 3.78 -5.85
N PRO A 28 1.01 4.22 -6.77
CA PRO A 28 2.32 3.61 -6.97
C PRO A 28 3.21 3.68 -5.73
N LEU A 29 4.06 2.66 -5.57
CA LEU A 29 5.08 2.65 -4.53
C LEU A 29 6.18 3.66 -4.85
N HIS A 30 6.39 4.63 -3.97
CA HIS A 30 7.50 5.59 -4.00
C HIS A 30 8.59 5.28 -2.96
N LEU A 31 9.73 6.00 -3.02
CA LEU A 31 10.89 5.85 -2.13
C LEU A 31 10.53 5.89 -0.63
N GLY A 32 9.50 6.64 -0.24
CA GLY A 32 9.00 6.63 1.15
C GLY A 32 8.58 5.24 1.68
N HIS A 33 8.07 4.34 0.82
CA HIS A 33 7.70 2.98 1.24
C HIS A 33 8.93 2.09 1.46
N LEU A 34 10.04 2.37 0.78
CA LEU A 34 11.29 1.63 0.92
C LEU A 34 11.76 1.60 2.39
N ARG A 35 11.53 2.67 3.14
CA ARG A 35 11.83 2.71 4.58
C ARG A 35 11.13 1.58 5.33
N ASN A 36 9.82 1.42 5.12
CA ASN A 36 9.05 0.39 5.81
C ASN A 36 9.50 -1.01 5.35
N ASP A 37 9.67 -1.18 4.04
CA ASP A 37 10.06 -2.47 3.44
C ASP A 37 11.43 -2.94 3.95
N VAL A 38 12.43 -2.06 3.94
CA VAL A 38 13.79 -2.37 4.38
C VAL A 38 13.84 -2.65 5.88
N LEU A 39 13.10 -1.89 6.70
CA LEU A 39 13.03 -2.12 8.14
C LEU A 39 12.36 -3.46 8.45
N GLY A 40 11.21 -3.75 7.84
CA GLY A 40 10.48 -5.00 8.03
C GLY A 40 11.29 -6.22 7.61
N GLU A 41 11.97 -6.16 6.47
CA GLU A 41 12.84 -7.22 5.99
C GLU A 41 14.09 -7.40 6.87
N SER A 42 14.71 -6.32 7.33
CA SER A 42 15.89 -6.38 8.21
C SER A 42 15.56 -7.02 9.56
N VAL A 43 14.46 -6.60 10.19
CA VAL A 43 13.98 -7.18 11.45
C VAL A 43 13.63 -8.65 11.26
N SER A 44 12.94 -8.98 10.17
CA SER A 44 12.61 -10.37 9.82
C SER A 44 13.85 -11.27 9.74
N ARG A 45 14.91 -10.79 9.07
CA ARG A 45 16.18 -11.54 8.94
C ARG A 45 16.85 -11.77 10.30
N ILE A 46 16.87 -10.77 11.17
CA ILE A 46 17.44 -10.87 12.51
C ILE A 46 16.67 -11.91 13.33
N LEU A 47 15.33 -11.84 13.33
CA LEU A 47 14.48 -12.78 14.08
C LEU A 47 14.64 -14.23 13.59
N ALA A 48 14.71 -14.42 12.27
CA ALA A 48 14.99 -15.74 11.68
C ALA A 48 16.39 -16.26 12.05
N ALA A 49 17.42 -15.39 12.05
CA ALA A 49 18.77 -15.76 12.47
C ALA A 49 18.84 -16.16 13.97
N CYS A 50 17.95 -15.61 14.80
CA CYS A 50 17.77 -16.01 16.19
C CYS A 50 16.98 -17.32 16.37
N GLY A 51 16.51 -17.96 15.28
CA GLY A 51 15.85 -19.27 15.31
C GLY A 51 14.31 -19.24 15.37
N ALA A 52 13.68 -18.08 15.17
CA ALA A 52 12.22 -17.99 15.14
C ALA A 52 11.61 -18.68 13.89
N ASP A 53 10.45 -19.31 14.06
CA ASP A 53 9.54 -19.68 12.96
C ASP A 53 8.81 -18.41 12.51
N LEU A 54 9.37 -17.75 11.51
CA LEU A 54 8.95 -16.42 11.07
C LEU A 54 7.93 -16.47 9.94
N ARG A 55 6.85 -15.71 10.08
CA ARG A 55 5.88 -15.42 9.01
C ARG A 55 5.91 -13.93 8.67
N LYS A 56 6.32 -13.62 7.45
CA LYS A 56 6.22 -12.26 6.90
C LYS A 56 4.83 -12.08 6.29
N VAL A 57 4.14 -11.02 6.65
CA VAL A 57 2.77 -10.74 6.20
C VAL A 57 2.70 -9.34 5.62
N CYS A 58 1.91 -9.19 4.55
CA CYS A 58 1.58 -7.91 3.95
C CYS A 58 0.06 -7.83 3.86
N ILE A 59 -0.53 -6.82 4.50
CA ILE A 59 -1.98 -6.60 4.46
C ILE A 59 -2.25 -5.57 3.39
N ILE A 60 -2.82 -6.03 2.28
CA ILE A 60 -3.18 -5.16 1.17
C ILE A 60 -4.42 -4.36 1.55
N ASN A 61 -4.33 -3.03 1.50
CA ASN A 61 -5.47 -2.17 1.78
C ASN A 61 -6.27 -1.90 0.49
N ASP A 62 -7.25 -2.76 0.26
CA ASP A 62 -8.17 -2.75 -0.89
C ASP A 62 -9.59 -2.27 -0.52
N ARG A 63 -9.83 -1.88 0.75
CA ARG A 63 -11.15 -1.47 1.26
C ARG A 63 -11.19 -0.11 1.94
N GLY A 64 -10.08 0.64 1.94
CA GLY A 64 -10.04 1.98 2.52
C GLY A 64 -10.77 3.05 1.68
N ILE A 65 -11.16 4.16 2.31
CA ILE A 65 -11.89 5.27 1.64
C ILE A 65 -11.22 5.75 0.34
N HIS A 66 -9.88 5.70 0.25
CA HIS A 66 -9.16 6.13 -0.94
C HIS A 66 -9.41 5.23 -2.16
N ILE A 67 -9.59 3.91 -1.97
CA ILE A 67 -9.95 3.03 -3.08
C ILE A 67 -11.39 3.28 -3.50
N CYS A 68 -12.31 3.50 -2.54
CA CYS A 68 -13.71 3.80 -2.83
C CYS A 68 -13.87 5.08 -3.64
N LYS A 69 -13.09 6.12 -3.33
CA LYS A 69 -13.03 7.37 -4.11
C LYS A 69 -12.58 7.12 -5.55
N SER A 70 -11.57 6.29 -5.73
CA SER A 70 -11.05 5.92 -7.07
C SER A 70 -12.09 5.10 -7.84
N MET A 71 -12.76 4.16 -7.18
CA MET A 71 -13.84 3.35 -7.77
C MET A 71 -15.02 4.21 -8.21
N LEU A 72 -15.44 5.19 -7.41
CA LEU A 72 -16.54 6.08 -7.76
C LEU A 72 -16.23 6.88 -9.02
N ALA A 73 -15.04 7.51 -9.10
CA ALA A 73 -14.63 8.23 -10.29
C ALA A 73 -14.52 7.31 -11.53
N TYR A 74 -14.06 6.08 -11.36
CA TYR A 74 -14.04 5.09 -12.45
C TYR A 74 -15.46 4.67 -12.89
N LEU A 75 -16.40 4.49 -11.96
CA LEU A 75 -17.79 4.16 -12.29
C LEU A 75 -18.46 5.29 -13.10
N GLU A 76 -18.13 6.55 -12.82
CA GLU A 76 -18.70 7.70 -13.50
C GLU A 76 -18.00 8.01 -14.85
N GLN A 77 -16.67 7.87 -14.90
CA GLN A 77 -15.85 8.41 -16.01
C GLN A 77 -14.96 7.34 -16.68
N GLY A 78 -14.93 6.13 -16.16
CA GLY A 78 -14.03 5.05 -16.59
C GLY A 78 -14.33 4.45 -17.96
N GLN A 79 -15.59 4.50 -18.40
CA GLN A 79 -16.02 4.06 -19.74
C GLN A 79 -15.55 2.65 -20.16
N GLY A 80 -15.31 1.76 -19.18
CA GLY A 80 -14.81 0.41 -19.44
C GLY A 80 -13.34 0.34 -19.84
N ARG A 81 -12.58 1.44 -19.75
CA ARG A 81 -11.12 1.46 -19.96
C ARG A 81 -10.47 0.53 -18.95
N THR A 82 -9.45 -0.20 -19.37
CA THR A 82 -8.66 -1.05 -18.47
C THR A 82 -7.19 -0.64 -18.54
N PRO A 83 -6.36 -1.01 -17.54
CA PRO A 83 -4.92 -0.79 -17.62
C PRO A 83 -4.32 -1.37 -18.92
N GLU A 84 -4.82 -2.52 -19.38
CA GLU A 84 -4.37 -3.20 -20.60
C GLU A 84 -4.77 -2.43 -21.86
N SER A 85 -6.01 -1.92 -21.94
CA SER A 85 -6.48 -1.17 -23.12
C SER A 85 -5.71 0.16 -23.29
N GLU A 86 -5.28 0.74 -22.18
CA GLU A 86 -4.57 2.02 -22.13
C GLU A 86 -3.04 1.85 -22.16
N GLY A 87 -2.53 0.61 -22.08
CA GLY A 87 -1.09 0.33 -22.04
C GLY A 87 -0.38 0.94 -20.81
N VAL A 88 -1.11 1.14 -19.71
CA VAL A 88 -0.58 1.73 -18.47
C VAL A 88 -0.50 0.69 -17.36
N LYS A 89 0.42 0.91 -16.42
CA LYS A 89 0.53 0.05 -15.24
C LYS A 89 -0.71 0.20 -14.35
N SER A 90 -1.19 -0.89 -13.78
CA SER A 90 -2.45 -0.93 -13.01
C SER A 90 -2.50 0.01 -11.81
N ASP A 91 -1.40 0.19 -11.07
CA ASP A 91 -1.35 1.13 -9.95
C ASP A 91 -1.37 2.60 -10.38
N HIS A 92 -0.81 2.92 -11.56
CA HIS A 92 -0.94 4.24 -12.17
C HIS A 92 -2.37 4.47 -12.69
N PHE A 93 -2.96 3.46 -13.31
CA PHE A 93 -4.35 3.51 -13.78
C PHE A 93 -5.33 3.80 -12.63
N VAL A 94 -5.24 3.05 -11.52
CA VAL A 94 -6.09 3.30 -10.34
C VAL A 94 -5.79 4.67 -9.72
N GLY A 95 -4.52 5.07 -9.69
CA GLY A 95 -4.10 6.39 -9.19
C GLY A 95 -4.67 7.57 -9.97
N GLU A 96 -4.88 7.43 -11.28
CA GLU A 96 -5.54 8.45 -12.13
C GLU A 96 -6.94 8.76 -11.60
N TRP A 97 -7.73 7.73 -11.32
CA TRP A 97 -9.10 7.90 -10.83
C TRP A 97 -9.17 8.55 -9.45
N TYR A 98 -8.17 8.30 -8.59
CA TYR A 98 -8.05 9.01 -7.31
C TYR A 98 -7.84 10.52 -7.51
N VAL A 99 -7.02 10.90 -8.49
CA VAL A 99 -6.77 12.30 -8.84
C VAL A 99 -8.01 12.94 -9.46
N CYS A 100 -8.71 12.23 -10.35
CA CYS A 100 -9.99 12.67 -10.93
C CYS A 100 -11.03 12.96 -9.86
N PHE A 101 -11.22 12.02 -8.92
CA PHE A 101 -12.13 12.23 -7.78
C PHE A 101 -11.75 13.48 -6.97
N SER A 102 -10.45 13.63 -6.67
CA SER A 102 -9.97 14.74 -5.85
C SER A 102 -10.18 16.11 -6.53
N LYS A 103 -10.10 16.17 -7.87
CA LYS A 103 -10.43 17.36 -8.66
C LYS A 103 -11.92 17.65 -8.66
N ALA A 104 -12.76 16.63 -8.88
CA ALA A 104 -14.21 16.76 -8.87
C ALA A 104 -14.71 17.28 -7.50
N LEU A 105 -14.27 16.64 -6.41
CA LEU A 105 -14.61 17.05 -5.05
C LEU A 105 -14.20 18.50 -4.77
N LYS A 106 -13.00 18.91 -5.21
CA LYS A 106 -12.53 20.28 -5.03
C LYS A 106 -13.44 21.27 -5.76
N ASN A 107 -13.78 20.99 -7.01
CA ASN A 107 -14.65 21.86 -7.81
C ASN A 107 -16.05 21.99 -7.18
N GLU A 108 -16.66 20.88 -6.77
CA GLU A 108 -17.96 20.88 -6.08
C GLU A 108 -17.90 21.68 -4.77
N THR A 109 -16.84 21.50 -3.99
CA THR A 109 -16.66 22.24 -2.73
C THR A 109 -16.53 23.74 -2.98
N GLU A 110 -15.79 24.16 -4.01
CA GLU A 110 -15.64 25.56 -4.40
C GLU A 110 -16.93 26.18 -4.97
N GLU A 111 -17.77 25.37 -5.63
CA GLU A 111 -19.07 25.81 -6.12
C GLU A 111 -20.07 25.99 -4.98
N ILE A 112 -20.11 25.04 -4.03
CA ILE A 112 -20.93 25.15 -2.82
C ILE A 112 -20.54 26.39 -2.02
N ALA A 113 -19.24 26.62 -1.78
CA ALA A 113 -18.77 27.82 -1.07
C ALA A 113 -19.21 29.12 -1.75
N ARG A 114 -19.09 29.19 -3.09
CA ARG A 114 -19.57 30.34 -3.88
C ARG A 114 -21.08 30.55 -3.77
N ASN A 115 -21.87 29.48 -3.77
CA ASN A 115 -23.33 29.53 -3.71
C ASN A 115 -23.85 29.86 -2.30
N GLU A 116 -23.12 29.46 -1.25
CA GLU A 116 -23.44 29.74 0.16
C GLU A 116 -22.85 31.08 0.66
N GLY A 117 -22.08 31.79 -0.18
CA GLY A 117 -21.56 33.13 0.13
C GLY A 117 -20.44 33.14 1.19
N VAL A 118 -19.70 32.04 1.32
CA VAL A 118 -18.51 31.91 2.19
C VAL A 118 -17.23 31.94 1.37
#